data_AF-A0AAN7C4G1-F1
#
_entry.id   AF-A0AAN7C4G1-F1
#
_cell.length_a   1.000
_cell.length_b   1.000
_cell.length_c   1.000
_cell.angle_alpha   90.00
_cell.angle_beta   90.00
_cell.angle_gamma   90.00
#
_symmetry.space_group_name_H-M   'P 1'
#
loop_
_entity.id
_entity.type
_entity.pdbx_description
1 polymer ?
#
loop_
_entity_poly.entity_id
_entity_poly.type
_entity_poly.pdbx_seq_one_letter_code
_entity_poly.pdbx_strand_id
1 'polypeptide(L)'
;MSNDEAVTVILRSPADWLDWHQEFRTRARRYDLTDYFDGLRELHQKPTAISFNPMEAIDQFRAVRYRYRYREEARNRNVSVPDGENVNFSTEVQHTQHNQIDAIAKTRSDEDYAAVKDHLIDSKKEEFRARERKYSEEMKVLDKLEKWLYKSVDQRYKSAHFRADQSLREWYEGLKTVAYKPHEIETELRTKMAIHLAKFQDRPSVKRDQYEQWIRDWETLFEKEVQVGMGETKSPT
;
A
#
# COMPACT_ATOMS: atom_id res chain seq x y z
N MET A 1 -4.16 15.48 -19.62
CA MET A 1 -5.47 16.16 -19.46
C MET A 1 -5.91 15.95 -18.02
N SER A 2 -5.78 16.98 -17.19
CA SER A 2 -6.25 16.95 -15.80
C SER A 2 -7.76 17.14 -15.80
N ASN A 3 -8.51 16.08 -15.48
CA ASN A 3 -9.80 16.28 -14.86
C ASN A 3 -9.50 16.78 -13.44
N ASP A 4 -9.51 18.10 -13.27
CA ASP A 4 -9.61 18.71 -11.96
C ASP A 4 -10.99 18.30 -11.43
N GLU A 5 -11.06 17.18 -10.70
CA GLU A 5 -12.30 16.72 -10.10
C GLU A 5 -12.78 17.84 -9.16
N ALA A 6 -13.88 18.48 -9.53
CA ALA A 6 -14.48 19.54 -8.73
C ALA A 6 -14.67 19.03 -7.30
N VAL A 7 -14.22 19.82 -6.32
CA VAL A 7 -14.44 19.51 -4.92
C VAL A 7 -15.91 19.71 -4.64
N THR A 8 -16.63 18.61 -4.48
CA THR A 8 -18.08 18.58 -4.21
C THR A 8 -18.40 18.68 -2.72
N VAL A 9 -17.48 18.24 -1.85
CA VAL A 9 -17.67 18.20 -0.39
C VAL A 9 -16.47 18.84 0.31
N ILE A 10 -16.73 19.73 1.26
CA ILE A 10 -15.70 20.44 2.03
C ILE A 10 -15.91 20.17 3.52
N LEU A 11 -14.88 19.71 4.22
CA LEU A 11 -14.86 19.52 5.67
C LEU A 11 -14.66 20.86 6.38
N ARG A 12 -15.74 21.48 6.88
CA ARG A 12 -15.71 22.75 7.61
C ARG A 12 -16.04 22.58 9.08
N SER A 13 -16.84 21.58 9.41
CA SER A 13 -17.22 21.24 10.77
C SER A 13 -17.41 19.73 10.94
N PRO A 14 -17.59 19.24 12.17
CA PRO A 14 -17.96 17.85 12.41
C PRO A 14 -19.20 17.37 11.64
N ALA A 15 -20.13 18.28 11.36
CA ALA A 15 -21.34 18.04 10.55
C ALA A 15 -21.04 17.41 9.18
N ASP A 16 -19.96 17.89 8.55
CA ASP A 16 -19.58 17.52 7.20
C ASP A 16 -18.80 16.20 7.18
N TRP A 17 -18.45 15.65 8.36
CA TRP A 17 -17.55 14.52 8.48
C TRP A 17 -18.04 13.30 7.72
N LEU A 18 -19.32 12.91 7.83
CA LEU A 18 -19.81 11.68 7.21
C LEU A 18 -19.73 11.75 5.69
N ASP A 19 -20.23 12.84 5.10
CA ASP A 19 -20.20 13.05 3.65
C ASP A 19 -18.76 13.14 3.13
N TRP A 20 -17.92 13.90 3.83
CA TRP A 20 -16.52 14.07 3.46
C TRP A 20 -15.73 12.77 3.59
N HIS A 21 -15.94 12.02 4.67
CA HIS A 21 -15.30 10.73 4.93
C HIS A 21 -15.71 9.70 3.89
N GLN A 22 -16.99 9.64 3.50
CA GLN A 22 -17.47 8.76 2.44
C GLN A 22 -16.83 9.08 1.09
N GLU A 23 -16.73 10.35 0.72
CA GLU A 23 -16.06 10.78 -0.51
C GLU A 23 -14.57 10.43 -0.47
N PHE A 24 -13.90 10.67 0.66
CA PHE A 24 -12.52 10.27 0.89
C PHE A 24 -12.32 8.76 0.70
N ARG A 25 -13.15 7.93 1.35
CA ARG A 25 -13.06 6.46 1.24
C ARG A 25 -13.34 5.97 -0.19
N THR A 26 -14.26 6.61 -0.90
CA THR A 26 -14.55 6.31 -2.31
C THR A 26 -13.33 6.58 -3.19
N ARG A 27 -12.67 7.73 -2.99
CA ARG A 27 -11.43 8.08 -3.71
C ARG A 27 -10.27 7.16 -3.33
N ALA A 28 -10.07 6.89 -2.05
CA ALA A 28 -9.05 5.97 -1.58
C ALA A 28 -9.23 4.57 -2.19
N ARG A 29 -10.47 4.07 -2.27
CA ARG A 29 -10.79 2.81 -2.95
C ARG A 29 -10.47 2.86 -4.45
N ARG A 30 -10.85 3.94 -5.14
CA ARG A 30 -10.56 4.12 -6.58
C ARG A 30 -9.06 4.12 -6.89
N TYR A 31 -8.25 4.58 -5.94
CA TYR A 31 -6.79 4.61 -6.06
C TYR A 31 -6.08 3.41 -5.44
N ASP A 32 -6.81 2.40 -4.96
CA ASP A 32 -6.24 1.24 -4.26
C ASP A 32 -5.34 1.63 -3.06
N LEU A 33 -5.82 2.60 -2.28
CA LEU A 33 -5.16 3.11 -1.07
C LEU A 33 -5.93 2.77 0.22
N THR A 34 -7.02 2.01 0.14
CA THR A 34 -7.85 1.64 1.30
C THR A 34 -7.01 0.98 2.40
N ASP A 35 -6.26 -0.06 2.03
CA ASP A 35 -5.41 -0.81 2.94
C ASP A 35 -4.30 0.04 3.56
N TYR A 36 -3.82 1.05 2.83
CA TYR A 36 -2.85 2.00 3.35
C TYR A 36 -3.44 2.85 4.48
N PHE A 37 -4.63 3.43 4.28
CA PHE A 37 -5.29 4.22 5.32
C PHE A 37 -5.77 3.37 6.50
N ASP A 38 -6.16 2.11 6.24
CA ASP A 38 -6.56 1.16 7.30
C ASP A 38 -5.34 0.57 8.04
N GLY A 39 -4.12 0.83 7.58
CA GLY A 39 -2.89 0.34 8.19
C GLY A 39 -2.59 -1.13 7.94
N LEU A 40 -3.23 -1.71 6.93
CA LEU A 40 -3.04 -3.09 6.49
C LEU A 40 -1.88 -3.20 5.48
N ARG A 41 -1.49 -2.09 4.85
CA ARG A 41 -0.41 -2.03 3.85
C ARG A 41 0.46 -0.79 4.05
N GLU A 42 1.77 -0.96 3.91
CA GLU A 42 2.72 0.15 3.81
C GLU A 42 2.94 0.56 2.35
N LEU A 43 3.32 1.82 2.12
CA LEU A 43 3.66 2.30 0.79
C LEU A 43 4.93 1.64 0.25
N HIS A 44 5.03 1.55 -1.08
CA HIS A 44 6.24 1.12 -1.73
C HIS A 44 7.38 2.06 -1.35
N GLN A 45 8.49 1.48 -0.92
CA GLN A 45 9.70 2.26 -0.68
C GLN A 45 10.34 2.64 -2.02
N LYS A 46 10.90 3.84 -2.07
CA LYS A 46 11.69 4.28 -3.22
C LYS A 46 12.82 3.27 -3.44
N PRO A 47 12.91 2.63 -4.61
CA PRO A 47 14.03 1.74 -4.90
C PRO A 47 15.34 2.52 -4.82
N THR A 48 16.26 2.08 -3.96
CA THR A 48 17.59 2.67 -3.87
C THR A 48 18.53 1.92 -4.82
N ALA A 49 19.42 2.64 -5.49
CA ALA A 49 20.44 2.01 -6.35
C ALA A 49 21.32 1.01 -5.58
N ILE A 50 21.46 1.20 -4.26
CA ILE A 50 22.16 0.29 -3.35
C ILE A 50 21.48 -1.09 -3.29
N SER A 51 20.17 -1.19 -3.51
CA SER A 51 19.45 -2.48 -3.56
C SER A 51 19.71 -3.29 -4.84
N PHE A 52 20.47 -2.73 -5.78
CA PHE A 52 20.91 -3.41 -7.00
C PHE A 52 22.42 -3.49 -6.94
N ASN A 53 22.94 -4.58 -6.35
CA ASN A 53 24.34 -4.93 -6.47
C ASN A 53 24.47 -6.12 -7.44
N PRO A 54 24.73 -5.85 -8.74
CA PRO A 54 25.00 -6.89 -9.71
C PRO A 54 26.08 -7.85 -9.24
N MET A 55 27.13 -7.35 -8.57
CA MET A 55 28.24 -8.18 -8.12
C MET A 55 27.79 -9.19 -7.06
N GLU A 56 26.91 -8.79 -6.14
CA GLU A 56 26.37 -9.72 -5.14
C GLU A 56 25.48 -10.80 -5.77
N ALA A 57 24.62 -10.43 -6.72
CA ALA A 57 23.82 -11.40 -7.47
C ALA A 57 24.70 -12.35 -8.31
N ILE A 58 25.80 -11.83 -8.85
CA ILE A 58 26.82 -12.58 -9.59
C ILE A 58 27.53 -13.58 -8.67
N ASP A 59 27.93 -13.16 -7.49
CA ASP A 59 28.63 -14.01 -6.52
C ASP A 59 27.73 -15.13 -6.00
N GLN A 60 26.46 -14.83 -5.73
CA GLN A 60 25.46 -15.84 -5.34
C GLN A 60 25.26 -16.88 -6.45
N PHE A 61 25.12 -16.44 -7.71
CA PHE A 61 24.95 -17.35 -8.84
C PHE A 61 26.19 -18.24 -9.06
N ARG A 62 27.39 -17.64 -9.03
CA ARG A 62 28.68 -18.37 -9.14
C ARG A 62 28.83 -19.40 -8.03
N ALA A 63 28.47 -19.06 -6.79
CA ALA A 63 28.55 -19.96 -5.65
C ALA A 63 27.58 -21.15 -5.78
N VAL A 64 26.33 -20.92 -6.19
CA VAL A 64 25.33 -21.98 -6.40
C VAL A 64 25.75 -22.91 -7.53
N ARG A 65 26.20 -22.36 -8.67
CA ARG A 65 26.68 -23.15 -9.82
C ARG A 65 27.94 -23.94 -9.47
N TYR A 66 28.90 -23.32 -8.81
CA TYR A 66 30.09 -24.01 -8.32
C TYR A 66 29.72 -25.20 -7.44
N ARG A 67 28.85 -25.03 -6.43
CA ARG A 67 28.40 -26.12 -5.55
C ARG A 67 27.74 -27.26 -6.32
N TYR A 68 26.91 -26.92 -7.31
CA TYR A 68 26.28 -27.93 -8.18
C TYR A 68 27.32 -28.70 -8.99
N ARG A 69 28.24 -28.02 -9.68
CA ARG A 69 29.28 -28.63 -10.51
C ARG A 69 30.26 -29.46 -9.69
N TYR A 70 30.62 -28.99 -8.51
CA TYR A 70 31.49 -29.72 -7.58
C TYR A 70 30.84 -31.05 -7.16
N ARG A 71 29.55 -31.04 -6.80
CA ARG A 71 28.80 -32.25 -6.44
C ARG A 71 28.65 -33.21 -7.61
N GLU A 72 28.38 -32.68 -8.80
CA GLU A 72 28.26 -33.46 -10.04
C GLU A 72 29.58 -34.17 -10.37
N GLU A 73 30.69 -33.45 -10.34
CA GLU A 73 32.02 -33.99 -10.67
C GLU A 73 32.53 -34.96 -9.60
N ALA A 74 32.25 -34.70 -8.31
CA ALA A 74 32.55 -35.64 -7.24
C ALA A 74 31.77 -36.96 -7.38
N ARG A 75 30.48 -36.88 -7.76
CA ARG A 75 29.66 -38.06 -8.04
C ARG A 75 30.19 -38.85 -9.22
N ASN A 76 30.60 -38.18 -10.31
CA ASN A 76 31.18 -38.83 -11.49
C ASN A 76 32.49 -39.58 -11.17
N ARG A 77 33.22 -39.15 -10.13
CA ARG A 77 34.47 -39.75 -9.67
C ARG A 77 34.30 -40.70 -8.48
N ASN A 78 33.06 -41.02 -8.10
CA ASN A 78 32.75 -41.83 -6.91
C ASN A 78 33.37 -41.31 -5.60
N VAL A 79 33.52 -39.98 -5.48
CA VAL A 79 34.00 -39.33 -4.27
C VAL A 79 32.81 -38.99 -3.38
N SER A 80 32.82 -39.48 -2.14
CA SER A 80 31.80 -39.12 -1.15
C SER A 80 31.98 -37.66 -0.72
N VAL A 81 30.94 -36.84 -0.93
CA VAL A 81 30.91 -35.44 -0.50
C VAL A 81 30.02 -35.33 0.73
N PRO A 82 30.54 -34.94 1.89
CA PRO A 82 29.69 -34.75 3.07
C PRO A 82 28.77 -33.54 2.90
N ASP A 83 27.54 -33.62 3.43
CA ASP A 83 26.62 -32.49 3.46
C ASP A 83 27.02 -31.53 4.59
N GLY A 84 27.58 -30.37 4.24
CA GLY A 84 27.92 -29.30 5.18
C GLY A 84 28.88 -28.26 4.60
N GLU A 85 28.83 -27.03 5.12
CA GLU A 85 29.67 -25.90 4.66
C GLU A 85 31.15 -25.98 5.08
N ASN A 86 31.49 -26.87 6.02
CA ASN A 86 32.85 -27.03 6.52
C ASN A 86 33.20 -28.53 6.62
N VAL A 87 33.90 -29.05 5.61
CA VAL A 87 34.37 -30.44 5.59
C VAL A 87 35.88 -30.44 5.38
N ASN A 88 36.60 -31.03 6.33
CA ASN A 88 38.06 -31.15 6.27
C ASN A 88 38.41 -32.50 5.62
N PHE A 89 38.93 -32.49 4.39
CA PHE A 89 39.50 -33.68 3.73
C PHE A 89 40.90 -33.93 4.30
N SER A 90 41.31 -35.16 4.63
CA SER A 90 42.55 -35.42 5.40
C SER A 90 43.39 -36.61 4.88
N THR A 91 43.41 -36.88 3.58
CA THR A 91 44.44 -37.77 2.98
C THR A 91 44.95 -37.17 1.68
N GLU A 92 46.24 -37.33 1.36
CA GLU A 92 46.90 -36.67 0.21
C GLU A 92 46.28 -37.05 -1.15
N VAL A 93 45.84 -38.32 -1.30
CA VAL A 93 45.10 -38.80 -2.48
C VAL A 93 43.71 -38.16 -2.56
N GLN A 94 42.99 -38.05 -1.44
CA GLN A 94 41.69 -37.34 -1.40
C GLN A 94 41.86 -35.83 -1.60
N HIS A 95 42.94 -35.22 -1.11
CA HIS A 95 43.27 -33.82 -1.35
C HIS A 95 43.56 -33.57 -2.83
N THR A 96 44.32 -34.44 -3.49
CA THR A 96 44.60 -34.32 -4.92
C THR A 96 43.32 -34.46 -5.75
N GLN A 97 42.46 -35.42 -5.40
CA GLN A 97 41.15 -35.59 -6.04
C GLN A 97 40.22 -34.38 -5.79
N HIS A 98 40.19 -33.85 -4.57
CA HIS A 98 39.46 -32.63 -4.20
C HIS A 98 39.93 -31.43 -5.03
N ASN A 99 41.24 -31.19 -5.12
CA ASN A 99 41.81 -30.07 -5.87
C ASN A 99 41.46 -30.15 -7.37
N GLN A 100 41.43 -31.35 -7.94
CA GLN A 100 41.00 -31.54 -9.34
C GLN A 100 39.50 -31.26 -9.53
N ILE A 101 38.66 -31.73 -8.63
CA ILE A 101 37.21 -31.48 -8.66
C ILE A 101 36.92 -29.99 -8.49
N ASP A 102 37.59 -29.33 -7.54
CA ASP A 102 37.50 -27.88 -7.31
C ASP A 102 37.88 -27.09 -8.56
N ALA A 103 39.03 -27.38 -9.17
CA ALA A 103 39.50 -26.71 -10.37
C ALA A 103 38.52 -26.85 -11.56
N ILE A 104 37.97 -28.05 -11.77
CA ILE A 104 36.99 -28.31 -12.84
C ILE A 104 35.66 -27.61 -12.56
N ALA A 105 35.16 -27.71 -11.32
CA ALA A 105 33.92 -27.08 -10.92
C ALA A 105 33.99 -25.54 -11.00
N LYS A 106 35.13 -24.96 -10.62
CA LYS A 106 35.38 -23.52 -10.73
C LYS A 106 35.41 -23.06 -12.18
N THR A 107 36.14 -23.78 -13.04
CA THR A 107 36.22 -23.47 -14.48
C THR A 107 34.84 -23.54 -15.15
N ARG A 108 34.08 -24.62 -14.91
CA ARG A 108 32.72 -24.77 -15.47
C ARG A 108 31.73 -23.75 -14.91
N SER A 109 31.86 -23.37 -13.63
CA SER A 109 31.04 -22.31 -13.04
C SER A 109 31.34 -20.95 -13.68
N ASP A 110 32.61 -20.66 -13.98
CA ASP A 110 33.01 -19.43 -14.68
C ASP A 110 32.51 -19.41 -16.14
N GLU A 111 32.49 -20.56 -16.84
CA GLU A 111 31.91 -20.72 -18.19
C GLU A 111 30.38 -20.56 -18.18
N ASP A 112 29.69 -21.28 -17.29
CA ASP A 112 28.24 -21.17 -17.08
C ASP A 112 27.86 -19.70 -16.78
N TYR A 113 28.69 -19.00 -16.00
CA TYR A 113 28.54 -17.58 -15.71
C TYR A 113 28.71 -16.71 -16.95
N ALA A 114 29.79 -16.90 -17.73
CA ALA A 114 30.05 -16.11 -18.93
C ALA A 114 28.88 -16.20 -19.92
N ALA A 115 28.22 -17.36 -19.99
CA ALA A 115 27.07 -17.58 -20.86
C ALA A 115 25.77 -16.87 -20.40
N VAL A 116 25.63 -16.54 -19.11
CA VAL A 116 24.33 -16.09 -18.53
C VAL A 116 24.41 -14.75 -17.80
N LYS A 117 25.60 -14.17 -17.63
CA LYS A 117 25.84 -12.91 -16.91
C LYS A 117 24.92 -11.79 -17.41
N ASP A 118 24.87 -11.59 -18.72
CA ASP A 118 24.11 -10.48 -19.31
C ASP A 118 22.60 -10.65 -19.07
N HIS A 119 22.09 -11.87 -19.21
CA HIS A 119 20.69 -12.19 -18.90
C HIS A 119 20.36 -11.95 -17.42
N LEU A 120 21.25 -12.32 -16.49
CA LEU A 120 21.05 -12.05 -15.06
C LEU A 120 21.03 -10.56 -14.75
N ILE A 121 21.95 -9.80 -15.34
CA ILE A 121 22.01 -8.35 -15.19
C ILE A 121 20.72 -7.71 -15.71
N ASP A 122 20.25 -8.13 -16.89
CA ASP A 122 19.06 -7.57 -17.51
C ASP A 122 17.78 -7.94 -16.75
N SER A 123 17.67 -9.17 -16.26
CA SER A 123 16.58 -9.59 -15.37
C SER A 123 16.51 -8.71 -14.11
N LYS A 124 17.66 -8.46 -13.46
CA LYS A 124 17.71 -7.61 -12.26
C LYS A 124 17.43 -6.14 -12.55
N LYS A 125 17.86 -5.61 -13.71
CA LYS A 125 17.46 -4.27 -14.16
C LYS A 125 15.95 -4.18 -14.35
N GLU A 126 15.32 -5.21 -14.92
CA GLU A 126 13.88 -5.21 -15.13
C GLU A 126 13.11 -5.30 -13.81
N GLU A 127 13.56 -6.10 -12.85
CA GLU A 127 13.02 -6.10 -11.48
C GLU A 127 13.11 -4.71 -10.82
N PHE A 128 14.24 -4.02 -10.99
CA PHE A 128 14.42 -2.66 -10.47
C PHE A 128 13.44 -1.67 -11.14
N ARG A 129 13.36 -1.69 -12.47
CA ARG A 129 12.43 -0.84 -13.25
C ARG A 129 10.96 -1.13 -12.91
N ALA A 130 10.61 -2.39 -12.66
CA ALA A 130 9.27 -2.76 -12.24
C ALA A 130 8.93 -2.19 -10.86
N ARG A 131 9.86 -2.24 -9.90
CA ARG A 131 9.70 -1.61 -8.58
C ARG A 131 9.60 -0.09 -8.68
N GLU A 132 10.42 0.53 -9.52
CA GLU A 132 10.39 1.98 -9.75
C GLU A 132 9.07 2.44 -10.38
N ARG A 133 8.54 1.67 -11.34
CA ARG A 133 7.21 1.93 -11.92
C ARG A 133 6.12 1.88 -10.87
N LYS A 134 6.06 0.81 -10.06
CA LYS A 134 5.07 0.67 -8.98
C LYS A 134 5.14 1.83 -7.98
N TYR A 135 6.35 2.16 -7.53
CA TYR A 135 6.57 3.32 -6.66
C TYR A 135 6.09 4.63 -7.30
N SER A 136 6.46 4.89 -8.56
CA SER A 136 6.07 6.12 -9.26
C SER A 136 4.56 6.22 -9.46
N GLU A 137 3.90 5.12 -9.79
CA GLU A 137 2.44 5.06 -9.94
C GLU A 137 1.73 5.32 -8.61
N GLU A 138 2.20 4.71 -7.52
CA GLU A 138 1.65 4.93 -6.18
C GLU A 138 1.84 6.39 -5.74
N MET A 139 3.03 6.96 -5.93
CA MET A 139 3.27 8.38 -5.62
C MET A 139 2.39 9.33 -6.44
N LYS A 140 2.09 9.01 -7.71
CA LYS A 140 1.17 9.80 -8.53
C LYS A 140 -0.25 9.79 -8.01
N VAL A 141 -0.74 8.65 -7.52
CA VAL A 141 -2.11 8.59 -6.95
C VAL A 141 -2.17 9.23 -5.56
N LEU A 142 -1.11 9.10 -4.77
CA LEU A 142 -0.97 9.82 -3.49
C LEU A 142 -1.00 11.33 -3.70
N ASP A 143 -0.22 11.87 -4.64
CA ASP A 143 -0.21 13.31 -4.97
C ASP A 143 -1.60 13.80 -5.42
N LYS A 144 -2.36 13.00 -6.17
CA LYS A 144 -3.75 13.33 -6.53
C LYS A 144 -4.66 13.40 -5.31
N LEU A 145 -4.55 12.42 -4.41
CA LEU A 145 -5.37 12.38 -3.19
C LEU A 145 -4.98 13.49 -2.22
N GLU A 146 -3.69 13.78 -2.09
CA GLU A 146 -3.14 14.91 -1.33
C GLU A 146 -3.71 16.24 -1.82
N LYS A 147 -3.64 16.51 -3.13
CA LYS A 147 -4.21 17.72 -3.72
C LYS A 147 -5.71 17.82 -3.44
N TRP A 148 -6.43 16.70 -3.52
CA TRP A 148 -7.85 16.70 -3.18
C TRP A 148 -8.10 16.96 -1.69
N LEU A 149 -7.36 16.34 -0.78
CA LEU A 149 -7.44 16.60 0.67
C LEU A 149 -7.16 18.07 0.96
N TYR A 150 -6.11 18.62 0.35
CA TYR A 150 -5.77 20.04 0.48
C TYR A 150 -6.81 20.97 -0.13
N LYS A 151 -7.65 20.54 -1.08
CA LYS A 151 -8.76 21.38 -1.57
C LYS A 151 -10.06 21.19 -0.77
N SER A 152 -10.28 20.01 -0.20
CA SER A 152 -11.54 19.60 0.43
C SER A 152 -11.61 19.82 1.93
N VAL A 153 -10.58 20.37 2.56
CA VAL A 153 -10.55 20.63 4.00
C VAL A 153 -10.49 22.14 4.27
N ASP A 154 -11.24 22.63 5.26
CA ASP A 154 -11.18 24.03 5.65
C ASP A 154 -9.79 24.44 6.18
N GLN A 155 -9.45 25.72 6.03
CA GLN A 155 -8.14 26.26 6.41
C GLN A 155 -7.80 26.03 7.89
N ARG A 156 -8.81 26.02 8.78
CA ARG A 156 -8.61 25.80 10.22
C ARG A 156 -8.05 24.41 10.49
N TYR A 157 -8.62 23.38 9.88
CA TYR A 157 -8.17 22.01 10.02
C TYR A 157 -6.80 21.78 9.37
N LYS A 158 -6.58 22.34 8.18
CA LYS A 158 -5.27 22.27 7.49
C LYS A 158 -4.14 22.79 8.37
N SER A 159 -4.32 23.98 8.93
CA SER A 159 -3.27 24.66 9.70
C SER A 159 -2.89 23.88 10.97
N ALA A 160 -3.83 23.09 11.51
CA ALA A 160 -3.60 22.26 12.70
C ALA A 160 -3.04 20.86 12.37
N HIS A 161 -3.46 20.25 11.26
CA HIS A 161 -3.25 18.82 11.01
C HIS A 161 -2.41 18.49 9.76
N PHE A 162 -2.16 19.43 8.85
CA PHE A 162 -1.40 19.16 7.62
C PHE A 162 0.02 19.66 7.77
N ARG A 163 0.84 18.90 8.50
CA ARG A 163 2.27 19.19 8.63
C ARG A 163 3.06 18.56 7.49
N ALA A 164 4.09 19.27 7.02
CA ALA A 164 4.88 18.85 5.87
C ALA A 164 5.72 17.58 6.09
N ASP A 165 5.99 17.24 7.35
CA ASP A 165 6.71 16.04 7.78
C ASP A 165 5.80 14.83 8.00
N GLN A 166 4.48 15.03 7.96
CA GLN A 166 3.49 13.98 8.16
C GLN A 166 3.04 13.35 6.84
N SER A 167 2.74 12.07 6.91
CA SER A 167 2.12 11.31 5.84
C SER A 167 0.64 11.65 5.67
N LEU A 168 0.09 11.34 4.48
CA LEU A 168 -1.34 11.50 4.20
C LEU A 168 -2.23 10.70 5.16
N ARG A 169 -1.77 9.52 5.60
CA ARG A 169 -2.46 8.72 6.61
C ARG A 169 -2.54 9.46 7.94
N GLU A 170 -1.45 10.07 8.38
CA GLU A 170 -1.43 10.87 9.61
C GLU A 170 -2.31 12.11 9.51
N TRP A 171 -2.34 12.77 8.35
CA TRP A 171 -3.27 13.88 8.12
C TRP A 171 -4.72 13.42 8.27
N TYR A 172 -5.08 12.30 7.62
CA TYR A 172 -6.43 11.74 7.68
C TYR A 172 -6.83 11.32 9.10
N GLU A 173 -5.96 10.61 9.83
CA GLU A 173 -6.22 10.23 11.22
C GLU A 173 -6.32 11.48 12.12
N GLY A 174 -5.47 12.49 11.90
CA GLY A 174 -5.57 13.77 12.57
C GLY A 174 -6.95 14.42 12.39
N LEU A 175 -7.44 14.49 11.15
CA LEU A 175 -8.79 15.00 10.85
C LEU A 175 -9.87 14.18 11.54
N LYS A 176 -9.76 12.85 11.52
CA LYS A 176 -10.70 11.95 12.18
C LYS A 176 -10.80 12.25 13.67
N THR A 177 -9.68 12.49 14.36
CA THR A 177 -9.72 12.79 15.80
C THR A 177 -10.48 14.06 16.16
N VAL A 178 -10.51 15.06 15.27
CA VAL A 178 -11.11 16.37 15.57
C VAL A 178 -12.48 16.60 14.92
N ALA A 179 -12.74 15.97 13.78
CA ALA A 179 -13.98 16.14 13.03
C ALA A 179 -14.96 14.98 13.26
N TYR A 180 -14.49 13.77 13.58
CA TYR A 180 -15.40 12.70 13.97
C TYR A 180 -15.83 12.86 15.43
N LYS A 181 -16.96 13.54 15.63
CA LYS A 181 -17.57 13.73 16.94
C LYS A 181 -18.98 13.13 16.94
N PRO A 182 -19.13 11.83 17.26
CA PRO A 182 -20.38 11.09 17.10
C PRO A 182 -21.58 11.83 17.71
N HIS A 183 -21.43 12.34 18.94
CA HIS A 183 -22.51 13.01 19.64
C HIS A 183 -22.92 14.35 19.02
N GLU A 184 -21.95 15.15 18.55
CA GLU A 184 -22.25 16.41 17.84
C GLU A 184 -22.94 16.13 16.50
N ILE A 185 -22.45 15.12 15.77
CA ILE A 185 -23.02 14.69 14.49
C ILE A 185 -24.44 14.15 14.69
N GLU A 186 -24.66 13.29 15.69
CA GLU A 186 -25.96 12.71 16.03
C GLU A 186 -26.97 13.82 16.39
N THR A 187 -26.57 14.78 17.22
CA THR A 187 -27.42 15.90 17.63
C THR A 187 -27.84 16.74 16.43
N GLU A 188 -26.92 17.01 15.51
CA GLU A 188 -27.22 17.75 14.29
C GLU A 188 -28.12 16.95 13.33
N LEU A 189 -27.87 15.65 13.16
CA LEU A 189 -28.72 14.78 12.34
C LEU A 189 -30.15 14.74 12.88
N ARG A 190 -30.32 14.56 14.19
CA ARG A 190 -31.65 14.60 14.84
C ARG A 190 -32.34 15.95 14.65
N THR A 191 -31.59 17.05 14.73
CA THR A 191 -32.12 18.39 14.48
C THR A 191 -32.58 18.54 13.03
N LYS A 192 -31.78 18.09 12.06
CA LYS A 192 -32.14 18.09 10.63
C LYS A 192 -33.37 17.23 10.36
N MET A 193 -33.45 16.04 10.97
CA MET A 193 -34.59 15.15 10.87
C MET A 193 -35.86 15.79 11.44
N ALA A 194 -35.79 16.39 12.64
CA ALA A 194 -36.93 17.08 13.24
C ALA A 194 -37.43 18.25 12.37
N ILE A 195 -36.52 19.05 11.81
CA ILE A 195 -36.85 20.13 10.88
C ILE A 195 -37.47 19.59 9.58
N HIS A 196 -36.94 18.48 9.04
CA HIS A 196 -37.43 17.84 7.81
C HIS A 196 -38.84 17.28 7.98
N LEU A 197 -39.14 16.70 9.15
CA LEU A 197 -40.48 16.25 9.54
C LEU A 197 -41.45 17.44 9.67
N ALA A 198 -41.06 18.48 10.41
CA ALA A 198 -41.90 19.66 10.63
C ALA A 198 -42.28 20.34 9.30
N LYS A 199 -41.30 20.52 8.39
CA LYS A 199 -41.53 21.07 7.05
C LYS A 199 -42.55 20.29 6.21
N PHE A 200 -42.69 19.00 6.48
CA PHE A 200 -43.63 18.13 5.78
C PHE A 200 -45.02 18.18 6.42
N GLN A 201 -45.08 18.20 7.76
CA GLN A 201 -46.33 18.31 8.52
C GLN A 201 -47.07 19.63 8.26
N ASP A 202 -46.34 20.72 8.01
CA ASP A 202 -46.91 22.06 7.76
C ASP A 202 -47.43 22.28 6.33
N ARG A 203 -47.45 21.25 5.45
CA ARG A 203 -47.84 21.40 4.04
C ARG A 203 -49.15 20.70 3.69
N PRO A 204 -50.24 21.44 3.40
CA PRO A 204 -51.54 20.84 3.08
C PRO A 204 -51.65 20.25 1.65
N SER A 205 -50.66 20.45 0.78
CA SER A 205 -50.66 19.88 -0.58
C SER A 205 -49.23 19.75 -1.12
N VAL A 206 -48.65 18.55 -1.01
CA VAL A 206 -47.31 18.22 -1.56
C VAL A 206 -47.49 17.50 -2.89
N LYS A 207 -46.83 17.98 -3.95
CA LYS A 207 -46.84 17.29 -5.25
C LYS A 207 -46.07 15.97 -5.15
N ARG A 208 -46.41 14.97 -5.96
CA ARG A 208 -45.76 13.65 -5.95
C ARG A 208 -44.23 13.72 -6.02
N ASP A 209 -43.67 14.52 -6.93
CA ASP A 209 -42.21 14.64 -7.06
C ASP A 209 -41.55 15.24 -5.81
N GLN A 210 -42.24 16.14 -5.12
CA GLN A 210 -41.77 16.72 -3.86
C GLN A 210 -41.85 15.71 -2.71
N TYR A 211 -42.82 14.80 -2.76
CA TYR A 211 -42.93 13.69 -1.82
C TYR A 211 -41.81 12.65 -2.04
N GLU A 212 -41.54 12.29 -3.28
CA GLU A 212 -40.45 11.37 -3.64
C GLU A 212 -39.08 11.95 -3.26
N GLN A 213 -38.85 13.26 -3.49
CA GLN A 213 -37.63 13.93 -3.03
C GLN A 213 -37.55 13.97 -1.50
N TRP A 214 -38.66 14.26 -0.82
CA TRP A 214 -38.69 14.28 0.65
C TRP A 214 -38.34 12.91 1.24
N ILE A 215 -38.85 11.81 0.67
CA ILE A 215 -38.52 10.44 1.06
C ILE A 215 -37.01 10.19 0.89
N ARG A 216 -36.43 10.52 -0.27
CA ARG A 216 -34.99 10.31 -0.51
C ARG A 216 -34.12 11.08 0.48
N ASP A 217 -34.49 12.34 0.75
CA ASP A 217 -33.79 13.17 1.74
C ASP A 217 -33.91 12.56 3.15
N TRP A 218 -35.08 12.00 3.48
CA TRP A 218 -35.33 11.32 4.76
C TRP A 218 -34.52 10.03 4.90
N GLU A 219 -34.52 9.17 3.87
CA GLU A 219 -33.72 7.95 3.81
C GLU A 219 -32.23 8.26 3.95
N THR A 220 -31.75 9.31 3.28
CA THR A 220 -30.35 9.76 3.39
C THR A 220 -29.99 10.19 4.81
N LEU A 221 -30.87 10.92 5.49
CA LEU A 221 -30.65 11.33 6.90
C LEU A 221 -30.66 10.11 7.84
N PHE A 222 -31.55 9.15 7.60
CA PHE A 222 -31.68 7.95 8.40
C PHE A 222 -30.46 7.03 8.25
N GLU A 223 -29.98 6.82 7.02
CA GLU A 223 -28.74 6.06 6.76
C GLU A 223 -27.54 6.65 7.50
N LYS A 224 -27.43 8.00 7.51
CA LYS A 224 -26.38 8.71 8.27
C LYS A 224 -26.51 8.50 9.78
N GLU A 225 -27.73 8.54 10.33
CA GLU A 225 -27.96 8.27 11.75
C GLU A 225 -27.53 6.84 12.12
N VAL A 226 -27.92 5.84 11.32
CA VAL A 226 -27.52 4.44 11.51
C VAL A 226 -25.99 4.30 11.44
N GLN A 227 -25.32 4.98 10.51
CA GLN A 227 -23.87 4.96 10.37
C GLN A 227 -23.15 5.52 11.61
N VAL A 228 -23.68 6.58 12.24
CA VAL A 228 -23.14 7.13 13.48
C VAL A 228 -23.40 6.19 14.67
N GLY A 229 -24.60 5.63 14.76
CA GLY A 229 -24.99 4.68 15.82
C GLY A 229 -24.18 3.37 15.79
N MET A 230 -23.77 2.89 14.62
CA MET A 230 -22.83 1.75 14.49
C MET A 230 -21.41 2.09 14.99
N GLY A 231 -21.07 3.38 15.14
CA GLY A 231 -19.81 3.83 15.73
C GLY A 231 -19.73 3.73 17.25
N GLU A 232 -20.87 3.61 17.95
CA GLU A 232 -20.93 3.41 19.41
C GLU A 232 -20.71 1.94 19.81
N THR A 233 -21.02 1.00 18.92
CA THR A 233 -20.73 -0.43 19.13
C THR A 233 -19.28 -0.74 18.82
N LYS A 234 -18.35 -0.25 19.66
CA LYS A 234 -17.02 -0.86 19.72
C LYS A 234 -17.16 -2.30 20.21
N SER A 235 -16.50 -3.17 19.47
CA SER A 235 -16.31 -4.60 19.70
C SER A 235 -16.03 -4.93 21.17
N PRO A 236 -16.55 -6.07 21.68
CA PRO A 236 -16.20 -6.55 23.01
C PRO A 236 -14.69 -6.77 23.11
N THR A 237 -14.09 -6.26 24.18
CA THR A 237 -12.78 -6.65 24.72
C THR A 237 -12.65 -8.15 24.93
#